data_AF-A0A291MXJ8-F1
#
_entry.id   AF-A0A291MXJ8-F1
#
_cell.length_a   1.000
_cell.length_b   1.000
_cell.length_c   1.000
_cell.angle_alpha   90.00
_cell.angle_beta   90.00
_cell.angle_gamma   90.00
#
_symmetry.space_group_name_H-M   'P 1'
#
loop_
_entity.id
_entity.type
_entity.pdbx_description
1 polymer ?
#
loop_
_entity_poly.entity_id
_entity_poly.type
_entity_poly.pdbx_seq_one_letter_code
_entity_poly.pdbx_strand_id
1 'polypeptide(L)'
;MVIARAKLVPRTPRSKARAVLDHFLDNVDALNADPEALTGVSEVWLFGSLMRGEATIGDIDLAIGRSNRKDFKDADARIALAKEQLEAYPDAPQSWDFPWERISWLHRRRIFGPRRDKLLAGAQEGMEDLASLGVPCQLIYDRARGCRVDDPVLPLHPTSSGRSNEVDPIPEMPNLSPAPLRPMDARWVSRHYSGGEVLAYEIFRGWTDDCRALFPHTPNQLSIVTNATDLSHFRWAPRALGKQQLDGRPTVALLSAAENWGICVTLHRAFEGPPEALRLEVHFSELLLHRSRKYVDAITLPDLAGATALILAVDAERALRRQVEMTLPAQITIRIAQSDLPDDMINYFLEEVISHLEQ
;
A
#
# COMPACT_ATOMS: atom_id res chain seq x y z
N MET A 1 -0.51 11.93 -24.40
CA MET A 1 0.22 12.82 -23.47
C MET A 1 -0.75 13.32 -22.39
N VAL A 2 -0.70 12.75 -21.18
CA VAL A 2 -1.46 13.23 -20.02
C VAL A 2 -0.45 13.56 -18.93
N ILE A 3 -0.32 14.85 -18.63
CA ILE A 3 0.40 15.31 -17.44
C ILE A 3 -0.47 14.93 -16.26
N ALA A 4 -0.06 13.93 -15.48
CA ALA A 4 -0.61 13.69 -14.16
C ALA A 4 -0.26 14.87 -13.26
N ARG A 5 -1.11 15.91 -13.29
CA ARG A 5 -1.10 16.94 -12.26
C ARG A 5 -1.58 16.27 -10.97
N ALA A 6 -0.67 16.01 -10.04
CA ALA A 6 -1.07 15.89 -8.64
C ALA A 6 -1.87 17.15 -8.31
N LYS A 7 -3.19 16.99 -8.06
CA LYS A 7 -4.01 18.10 -7.59
C LYS A 7 -3.46 18.49 -6.23
N LEU A 8 -2.69 19.58 -6.18
CA LEU A 8 -2.35 20.25 -4.94
C LEU A 8 -3.68 20.64 -4.28
N VAL A 9 -4.10 19.90 -3.25
CA VAL A 9 -5.29 20.26 -2.49
C VAL A 9 -4.93 21.53 -1.71
N PRO A 10 -5.62 22.66 -1.94
CA PRO A 10 -5.30 23.89 -1.23
C PRO A 10 -5.48 23.70 0.27
N ARG A 11 -4.48 24.10 1.05
CA ARG A 11 -4.53 24.06 2.52
C ARG A 11 -5.68 24.94 3.03
N THR A 12 -6.32 24.52 4.11
CA THR A 12 -7.50 25.18 4.67
C THR A 12 -7.11 26.23 5.71
N PRO A 13 -7.72 27.43 5.73
CA PRO A 13 -7.47 28.41 6.78
C PRO A 13 -7.74 27.85 8.19
N ARG A 14 -6.90 28.21 9.17
CA ARG A 14 -6.99 27.73 10.55
C ARG A 14 -8.37 27.89 11.18
N SER A 15 -9.05 29.00 10.94
CA SER A 15 -10.39 29.27 11.49
C SER A 15 -11.42 28.24 11.02
N LYS A 16 -11.36 27.83 9.75
CA LYS A 16 -12.26 26.81 9.20
C LYS A 16 -11.93 25.41 9.75
N ALA A 17 -10.65 25.09 9.89
CA ALA A 17 -10.24 23.82 10.52
C ALA A 17 -10.69 23.75 11.99
N ARG A 18 -10.59 24.86 12.73
CA ARG A 18 -11.10 24.96 14.11
C ARG A 18 -12.61 24.74 14.19
N ALA A 19 -13.38 25.36 13.30
CA ALA A 19 -14.83 25.15 13.26
C ALA A 19 -15.22 23.67 12.99
N VAL A 20 -14.46 22.96 12.13
CA VAL A 20 -14.67 21.52 11.90
C VAL A 20 -14.32 20.70 13.14
N LEU A 21 -13.23 21.03 13.83
CA LEU A 21 -12.87 20.39 15.10
C LEU A 21 -13.95 20.62 16.16
N ASP A 22 -14.43 21.86 16.31
CA ASP A 22 -15.46 22.21 17.30
C ASP A 22 -16.76 21.45 17.03
N HIS A 23 -17.18 21.36 15.76
CA HIS A 23 -18.35 20.56 15.38
C HIS A 23 -18.18 19.06 15.66
N PHE A 24 -16.97 18.52 15.43
CA PHE A 24 -16.65 17.15 15.82
C PHE A 24 -16.77 16.97 17.35
N LEU A 25 -16.25 17.89 18.15
CA LEU A 25 -16.37 17.83 19.61
C LEU A 25 -17.82 17.97 20.08
N ASP A 26 -18.64 18.79 19.40
CA ASP A 26 -20.09 18.88 19.68
C ASP A 26 -20.78 17.52 19.48
N ASN A 27 -20.42 16.80 18.41
CA ASN A 27 -20.94 15.46 18.15
C ASN A 27 -20.45 14.44 19.20
N VAL A 28 -19.21 14.57 19.67
CA VAL A 28 -18.67 13.76 20.76
C VAL A 28 -19.45 14.01 22.06
N ASP A 29 -19.72 15.27 22.39
CA ASP A 29 -20.54 15.64 23.54
C ASP A 29 -21.96 15.06 23.44
N ALA A 30 -22.60 15.17 22.26
CA ALA A 30 -23.91 14.57 22.01
C ALA A 30 -23.90 13.05 22.15
N LEU A 31 -22.89 12.37 21.58
CA LEU A 31 -22.72 10.93 21.72
C LEU A 31 -22.53 10.52 23.18
N ASN A 32 -21.78 11.30 23.97
CA ASN A 32 -21.51 11.06 25.39
C ASN A 32 -22.65 11.47 26.33
N ALA A 33 -23.62 12.26 25.87
CA ALA A 33 -24.86 12.56 26.57
C ALA A 33 -25.97 11.51 26.31
N ASP A 34 -25.94 10.83 25.15
CA ASP A 34 -26.99 9.90 24.71
C ASP A 34 -27.07 8.60 25.55
N PRO A 35 -28.11 8.38 26.38
CA PRO A 35 -28.21 7.19 27.22
C PRO A 35 -28.31 5.87 26.42
N GLU A 36 -28.67 5.92 25.13
CA GLU A 36 -28.77 4.75 24.26
C GLU A 36 -27.50 4.47 23.45
N ALA A 37 -26.48 5.30 23.60
CA ALA A 37 -25.21 5.08 22.92
C ALA A 37 -24.55 3.77 23.38
N LEU A 38 -24.19 2.90 22.43
CA LEU A 38 -23.46 1.66 22.68
C LEU A 38 -22.01 1.89 23.14
N THR A 39 -21.48 3.06 22.83
CA THR A 39 -20.11 3.49 23.12
C THR A 39 -20.06 4.98 23.35
N GLY A 40 -18.96 5.42 23.95
CA GLY A 40 -18.64 6.83 24.12
C GLY A 40 -17.20 7.08 23.73
N VAL A 41 -16.80 8.34 23.88
CA VAL A 41 -15.41 8.78 23.75
C VAL A 41 -14.90 9.12 25.15
N SER A 42 -13.80 8.50 25.56
CA SER A 42 -13.12 8.84 26.82
C SER A 42 -12.26 10.07 26.64
N GLU A 43 -11.43 10.10 25.60
CA GLU A 43 -10.42 11.12 25.37
C GLU A 43 -10.29 11.46 23.89
N VAL A 44 -9.86 12.69 23.59
CA VAL A 44 -9.43 13.11 22.25
C VAL A 44 -8.13 13.88 22.35
N TRP A 45 -7.13 13.41 21.61
CA TRP A 45 -5.82 14.04 21.51
C TRP A 45 -5.62 14.64 20.13
N LEU A 46 -5.19 15.89 20.07
CA LEU A 46 -4.90 16.63 18.85
C LEU A 46 -3.40 16.61 18.56
N PHE A 47 -3.07 16.41 17.29
CA PHE A 47 -1.71 16.41 16.78
C PHE A 47 -1.57 17.41 15.62
N GLY A 48 -0.35 17.52 15.10
CA GLY A 48 -0.13 18.13 13.79
C GLY A 48 -0.26 19.65 13.74
N SER A 49 -0.60 20.15 12.55
CA SER A 49 -0.50 21.58 12.19
C SER A 49 -1.51 22.48 12.92
N LEU A 50 -2.70 21.96 13.24
CA LEU A 50 -3.74 22.73 13.91
C LEU A 50 -3.35 23.06 15.36
N MET A 51 -2.81 22.08 16.09
CA MET A 51 -2.28 22.28 17.45
C MET A 51 -1.12 23.28 17.47
N ARG A 52 -0.21 23.21 16.49
CA ARG A 52 0.93 24.16 16.38
C ARG A 52 0.53 25.58 15.98
N GLY A 53 -0.76 25.81 15.72
CA GLY A 53 -1.28 27.14 15.40
C GLY A 53 -0.92 27.64 14.00
N GLU A 54 -0.55 26.75 13.07
CA GLU A 54 -0.22 27.11 11.68
C GLU A 54 -1.38 27.86 11.01
N ALA A 55 -1.07 28.84 10.17
CA ALA A 55 -2.09 29.67 9.51
C ALA A 55 -2.99 28.87 8.54
N THR A 56 -2.45 27.79 7.97
CA THR A 56 -3.15 26.90 7.05
C THR A 56 -2.91 25.44 7.40
N ILE A 57 -3.94 24.63 7.30
CA ILE A 57 -4.04 23.26 7.81
C ILE A 57 -4.28 22.33 6.61
N GLY A 58 -3.51 21.25 6.51
CA GLY A 58 -3.76 20.19 5.50
C GLY A 58 -4.97 19.36 5.92
N ASP A 59 -4.83 18.74 7.08
CA ASP A 59 -5.77 17.89 7.79
C ASP A 59 -5.63 18.07 9.31
N ILE A 60 -6.57 17.49 10.03
CA ILE A 60 -6.70 17.48 11.48
C ILE A 60 -6.43 16.05 11.94
N ASP A 61 -5.31 15.91 12.64
CA ASP A 61 -4.82 14.64 13.17
C ASP A 61 -5.35 14.45 14.60
N LEU A 62 -6.14 13.39 14.83
CA LEU A 62 -6.76 13.11 16.12
C LEU A 62 -6.54 11.66 16.52
N ALA A 63 -6.23 11.41 17.80
CA ALA A 63 -6.40 10.09 18.40
C ALA A 63 -7.66 10.10 19.27
N ILE A 64 -8.55 9.13 19.06
CA ILE A 64 -9.88 9.09 19.69
C ILE A 64 -9.96 7.86 20.59
N GLY A 65 -10.13 8.09 21.89
CA GLY A 65 -10.19 7.08 22.92
C GLY A 65 -11.61 6.58 23.05
N ARG A 66 -11.83 5.30 22.76
CA ARG A 66 -13.18 4.71 22.82
C ARG A 66 -13.45 4.13 24.19
N SER A 67 -14.64 4.40 24.73
CA SER A 67 -15.15 3.77 25.94
C SER A 67 -16.43 3.00 25.65
N ASN A 68 -16.65 1.90 26.36
CA ASN A 68 -17.93 1.21 26.31
C ASN A 68 -18.92 1.93 27.25
N ARG A 69 -20.16 2.12 26.80
CA ARG A 69 -21.24 2.68 27.62
C ARG A 69 -22.24 1.56 27.83
N LYS A 70 -22.53 1.22 29.08
CA LYS A 70 -23.30 0.06 29.56
C LYS A 70 -22.48 -1.23 29.75
N ASP A 71 -22.76 -1.89 30.86
CA ASP A 71 -22.35 -3.27 31.15
C ASP A 71 -23.32 -4.19 30.39
N PHE A 72 -23.09 -4.34 29.09
CA PHE A 72 -23.79 -5.37 28.33
C PHE A 72 -23.42 -6.73 28.91
N LYS A 73 -24.42 -7.58 29.13
CA LYS A 73 -24.24 -8.93 29.68
C LYS A 73 -23.22 -9.75 28.86
N ASP A 74 -23.26 -9.58 27.54
CA ASP A 74 -22.36 -10.20 26.57
C ASP A 74 -22.29 -9.36 25.28
N ALA A 75 -21.38 -9.76 24.38
CA ALA A 75 -21.19 -9.10 23.09
C ALA A 75 -22.42 -9.22 22.16
N ASP A 76 -23.17 -10.33 22.27
CA ASP A 76 -24.32 -10.61 21.42
C ASP A 76 -25.48 -9.66 21.70
N ALA A 77 -25.77 -9.37 22.97
CA ALA A 77 -26.77 -8.38 23.36
C ALA A 77 -26.47 -6.99 22.79
N ARG A 78 -25.19 -6.62 22.73
CA ARG A 78 -24.74 -5.36 22.16
C ARG A 78 -24.87 -5.33 20.63
N ILE A 79 -24.55 -6.44 19.96
CA ILE A 79 -24.73 -6.58 18.51
C ILE A 79 -26.22 -6.54 18.15
N ALA A 80 -27.09 -7.16 18.94
CA ALA A 80 -28.53 -7.14 18.73
C ALA A 80 -29.09 -5.72 18.81
N LEU A 81 -28.71 -4.95 19.84
CA LEU A 81 -29.10 -3.55 19.96
C LEU A 81 -28.51 -2.67 18.83
N ALA A 82 -27.27 -2.94 18.40
CA ALA A 82 -26.69 -2.27 17.23
C ALA A 82 -27.51 -2.52 15.96
N LYS A 83 -28.01 -3.74 15.78
CA LYS A 83 -28.87 -4.08 14.63
C LYS A 83 -30.18 -3.31 14.66
N GLU A 84 -30.83 -3.21 15.81
CA GLU A 84 -32.06 -2.42 16.00
C GLU A 84 -31.81 -0.94 15.70
N GLN A 85 -30.74 -0.35 16.24
CA GLN A 85 -30.40 1.05 16.00
C GLN A 85 -30.10 1.34 14.52
N LEU A 86 -29.58 0.37 13.77
CA LEU A 86 -29.31 0.52 12.34
C LEU A 86 -30.57 0.62 11.48
N GLU A 87 -31.72 0.16 11.95
CA GLU A 87 -32.99 0.29 11.21
C GLU A 87 -33.38 1.76 10.99
N ALA A 88 -32.88 2.67 11.83
CA ALA A 88 -33.06 4.11 11.67
C ALA A 88 -32.18 4.74 10.57
N TYR A 89 -31.23 3.99 9.99
CA TYR A 89 -30.25 4.49 9.03
C TYR A 89 -30.38 3.80 7.67
N PRO A 90 -31.11 4.38 6.71
CA PRO A 90 -31.29 3.78 5.38
C PRO A 90 -29.98 3.72 4.57
N ASP A 91 -28.98 4.53 4.94
CA ASP A 91 -27.64 4.57 4.34
C ASP A 91 -26.66 3.55 4.96
N ALA A 92 -27.10 2.75 5.93
CA ALA A 92 -26.26 1.71 6.51
C ALA A 92 -25.92 0.61 5.48
N PRO A 93 -24.68 0.07 5.50
CA PRO A 93 -24.32 -1.11 4.73
C PRO A 93 -25.28 -2.28 4.96
N GLN A 94 -25.70 -2.93 3.87
CA GLN A 94 -26.60 -4.08 3.92
C GLN A 94 -25.87 -5.37 4.32
N SER A 95 -24.57 -5.45 4.02
CA SER A 95 -23.68 -6.56 4.36
C SER A 95 -22.51 -6.06 5.21
N TRP A 96 -22.02 -6.93 6.08
CA TRP A 96 -20.93 -6.67 7.02
C TRP A 96 -20.06 -7.92 7.08
N ASP A 97 -18.75 -7.76 7.04
CA ASP A 97 -17.82 -8.90 7.12
C ASP A 97 -17.80 -9.46 8.54
N PHE A 98 -18.01 -8.59 9.54
CA PHE A 98 -18.09 -8.98 10.94
C PHE A 98 -19.23 -8.32 11.72
N PRO A 99 -19.81 -9.00 12.74
CA PRO A 99 -20.88 -8.45 13.55
C PRO A 99 -20.57 -7.11 14.24
N TRP A 100 -19.36 -6.95 14.76
CA TRP A 100 -18.92 -5.77 15.52
C TRP A 100 -18.73 -4.51 14.68
N GLU A 101 -18.61 -4.63 13.37
CA GLU A 101 -18.48 -3.48 12.46
C GLU A 101 -19.70 -2.55 12.52
N ARG A 102 -20.87 -3.10 12.82
CA ARG A 102 -22.11 -2.32 13.07
C ARG A 102 -21.93 -1.31 14.19
N ILE A 103 -21.29 -1.74 15.29
CA ILE A 103 -21.04 -0.91 16.47
C ILE A 103 -20.03 0.18 16.11
N SER A 104 -18.97 -0.16 15.36
CA SER A 104 -17.97 0.82 14.90
C SER A 104 -18.56 1.81 13.90
N TRP A 105 -19.42 1.37 12.99
CA TRP A 105 -20.10 2.25 12.05
C TRP A 105 -21.04 3.22 12.75
N LEU A 106 -21.89 2.74 13.67
CA LEU A 106 -22.78 3.60 14.47
C LEU A 106 -21.98 4.65 15.24
N HIS A 107 -20.87 4.24 15.87
CA HIS A 107 -19.97 5.15 16.58
C HIS A 107 -19.41 6.24 15.66
N ARG A 108 -18.81 5.85 14.52
CA ARG A 108 -18.27 6.78 13.51
C ARG A 108 -19.34 7.73 12.98
N ARG A 109 -20.52 7.20 12.66
CA ARG A 109 -21.66 7.96 12.14
C ARG A 109 -22.14 9.02 13.14
N ARG A 110 -22.01 8.76 14.44
CA ARG A 110 -22.37 9.71 15.51
C ARG A 110 -21.33 10.80 15.68
N ILE A 111 -20.02 10.49 15.70
CA ILE A 111 -18.97 11.50 15.93
C ILE A 111 -18.60 12.29 14.66
N PHE A 112 -18.66 11.67 13.48
CA PHE A 112 -18.33 12.30 12.20
C PHE A 112 -19.57 12.77 11.41
N GLY A 113 -20.77 12.40 11.85
CA GLY A 113 -22.03 12.70 11.15
C GLY A 113 -22.21 11.91 9.84
N PRO A 114 -23.12 12.39 8.95
CA PRO A 114 -23.15 12.21 7.51
C PRO A 114 -22.16 11.25 6.88
N ARG A 115 -21.00 11.86 6.85
CA ARG A 115 -19.83 11.59 6.07
C ARG A 115 -18.75 12.37 6.79
N ARG A 116 -17.62 11.71 7.02
CA ARG A 116 -16.44 12.34 7.60
C ARG A 116 -15.98 13.53 6.75
N ASP A 117 -15.78 14.67 7.40
CA ASP A 117 -15.17 15.84 6.75
C ASP A 117 -13.77 15.48 6.25
N LYS A 118 -13.39 16.02 5.09
CA LYS A 118 -12.07 15.76 4.48
C LYS A 118 -10.93 16.22 5.37
N LEU A 119 -11.13 17.27 6.18
CA LEU A 119 -10.13 17.74 7.13
C LEU A 119 -9.92 16.75 8.26
N LEU A 120 -10.92 15.97 8.62
CA LEU A 120 -10.75 14.96 9.65
C LEU A 120 -10.07 13.71 9.13
N ALA A 121 -9.48 13.67 7.92
CA ALA A 121 -8.86 12.46 7.34
C ALA A 121 -7.71 11.86 8.18
N GLY A 122 -7.03 12.65 9.00
CA GLY A 122 -6.01 12.20 9.97
C GLY A 122 -6.57 11.66 11.29
N ALA A 123 -7.88 11.76 11.55
CA ALA A 123 -8.49 11.22 12.76
C ALA A 123 -8.49 9.67 12.81
N GLN A 124 -8.05 9.09 13.91
CA GLN A 124 -7.99 7.65 14.12
C GLN A 124 -8.66 7.27 15.43
N GLU A 125 -9.37 6.13 15.41
CA GLU A 125 -9.89 5.49 16.62
C GLU A 125 -8.79 4.61 17.21
N GLY A 126 -8.53 4.77 18.50
CA GLY A 126 -7.41 4.14 19.19
C GLY A 126 -6.29 5.13 19.47
N MET A 127 -5.48 4.82 20.48
CA MET A 127 -4.34 5.65 20.92
C MET A 127 -3.00 5.13 20.40
N GLU A 128 -2.94 3.86 19.98
CA GLU A 128 -1.68 3.15 19.75
C GLU A 128 -0.88 3.74 18.58
N ASP A 129 -1.50 3.89 17.41
CA ASP A 129 -0.81 4.34 16.19
C ASP A 129 -0.22 5.75 16.34
N LEU A 130 -1.01 6.70 16.84
CA LEU A 130 -0.60 8.09 17.00
C LEU A 130 0.32 8.31 18.21
N ALA A 131 0.15 7.58 19.32
CA ALA A 131 1.10 7.61 20.43
C ALA A 131 2.47 7.04 20.01
N SER A 132 2.48 6.05 19.12
CA SER A 132 3.71 5.43 18.59
C SER A 132 4.48 6.33 17.62
N LEU A 133 3.94 7.48 17.21
CA LEU A 133 4.67 8.46 16.40
C LEU A 133 5.71 9.24 17.21
N GLY A 134 5.53 9.36 18.53
CA GLY A 134 6.44 10.12 19.40
C GLY A 134 6.51 11.62 19.06
N VAL A 135 5.39 12.21 18.65
CA VAL A 135 5.29 13.62 18.23
C VAL A 135 4.50 14.48 19.24
N PRO A 136 4.65 15.82 19.21
CA PRO A 136 3.91 16.69 20.10
C PRO A 136 2.39 16.56 19.96
N CYS A 137 1.69 16.62 21.09
CA CYS A 137 0.25 16.38 21.16
C CYS A 137 -0.42 17.22 22.26
N GLN A 138 -1.73 17.44 22.14
CA GLN A 138 -2.53 18.18 23.11
C GLN A 138 -3.79 17.39 23.45
N LEU A 139 -4.07 17.19 24.74
CA LEU A 139 -5.36 16.67 25.18
C LEU A 139 -6.40 17.79 25.05
N ILE A 140 -7.43 17.56 24.24
CA ILE A 140 -8.49 18.55 23.97
C ILE A 140 -9.87 18.09 24.45
N TYR A 141 -9.98 16.82 24.82
CA TYR A 141 -11.19 16.24 25.40
C TYR A 141 -10.82 15.15 26.39
N ASP A 142 -11.37 15.20 27.59
CA ASP A 142 -11.31 14.16 28.61
C ASP A 142 -12.64 14.11 29.37
N ARG A 143 -13.36 13.00 29.16
CA ARG A 143 -14.65 12.74 29.78
C ARG A 143 -14.57 12.69 31.30
N ALA A 144 -13.48 12.17 31.88
CA ALA A 144 -13.31 12.08 33.33
C ALA A 144 -13.10 13.47 33.97
N ARG A 145 -12.61 14.44 33.20
CA ARG A 145 -12.34 15.82 33.64
C ARG A 145 -13.43 16.83 33.26
N GLY A 146 -14.60 16.36 32.82
CA GLY A 146 -15.71 17.23 32.45
C GLY A 146 -15.77 17.61 30.97
N CYS A 147 -15.29 16.71 30.09
CA CYS A 147 -15.34 16.81 28.64
C CYS A 147 -14.24 17.70 28.05
N ARG A 148 -14.55 18.89 27.53
CA ARG A 148 -13.54 19.70 26.82
C ARG A 148 -12.49 20.22 27.79
N VAL A 149 -11.22 20.07 27.39
CA VAL A 149 -10.06 20.56 28.15
C VAL A 149 -9.14 21.33 27.21
N ASP A 150 -8.29 22.19 27.76
CA ASP A 150 -7.27 22.95 27.02
C ASP A 150 -5.92 22.78 27.73
N ASP A 151 -5.45 21.53 27.72
CA ASP A 151 -4.19 21.18 28.37
C ASP A 151 -3.00 21.76 27.59
N PRO A 152 -1.84 21.97 28.23
CA PRO A 152 -0.64 22.38 27.52
C PRO A 152 -0.23 21.33 26.47
N VAL A 153 0.39 21.80 25.37
CA VAL A 153 1.00 20.91 24.38
C VAL A 153 2.15 20.14 25.04
N LEU A 154 2.03 18.81 25.02
CA LEU A 154 3.07 17.89 25.48
C LEU A 154 4.03 17.59 24.32
N PRO A 155 5.32 17.35 24.61
CA PRO A 155 6.28 16.93 23.58
C PRO A 155 5.96 15.54 23.01
N LEU A 156 5.28 14.68 23.79
CA LEU A 156 4.83 13.34 23.42
C LEU A 156 3.64 12.92 24.29
N HIS A 157 2.85 11.96 23.79
CA HIS A 157 1.70 11.40 24.50
C HIS A 157 2.16 10.64 25.77
N PRO A 158 1.47 10.74 26.93
CA PRO A 158 1.93 10.14 28.19
C PRO A 158 2.19 8.62 28.17
N THR A 159 1.49 7.89 27.30
CA THR A 159 1.68 6.44 27.12
C THR A 159 2.71 6.08 26.04
N SER A 160 3.27 7.07 25.34
CA SER A 160 4.27 6.86 24.30
C SER A 160 5.61 6.49 24.92
N SER A 161 6.21 5.40 24.44
CA SER A 161 7.62 5.06 24.71
C SER A 161 8.58 5.76 23.74
N GLY A 162 8.07 6.65 22.89
CA GLY A 162 8.80 7.26 21.78
C GLY A 162 8.32 6.74 20.42
N ARG A 163 9.05 7.09 19.36
CA ARG A 163 8.74 6.60 18.02
C ARG A 163 8.98 5.09 17.95
N SER A 164 7.96 4.31 17.58
CA SER A 164 8.11 2.87 17.37
C SER A 164 9.09 2.58 16.22
N ASN A 165 9.92 1.54 16.39
CA ASN A 165 10.79 1.03 15.33
C ASN A 165 9.99 0.38 14.17
N GLU A 166 8.70 0.13 14.37
CA GLU A 166 7.78 -0.40 13.35
C GLU A 166 7.22 0.70 12.44
N VAL A 167 7.38 1.98 12.81
CA VAL A 167 7.00 3.11 11.95
C VAL A 167 8.16 3.41 11.01
N ASP A 168 7.92 3.24 9.71
CA ASP A 168 8.89 3.55 8.65
C ASP A 168 9.61 4.89 8.93
N PRO A 169 10.93 4.98 8.71
CA PRO A 169 11.68 6.22 8.91
C PRO A 169 11.04 7.37 8.13
N ILE A 170 11.18 8.61 8.63
CA ILE A 170 10.67 9.78 7.88
C ILE A 170 11.32 9.71 6.50
N PRO A 171 10.53 9.74 5.41
CA PRO A 171 11.09 9.68 4.07
C PRO A 171 12.03 10.87 3.91
N GLU A 172 13.33 10.61 3.81
CA GLU A 172 14.27 11.65 3.41
C GLU A 172 13.98 12.02 1.96
N MET A 173 14.04 13.31 1.65
CA MET A 173 13.95 13.76 0.27
C MET A 173 15.04 13.04 -0.52
N PRO A 174 14.70 12.23 -1.54
CA PRO A 174 15.70 11.48 -2.27
C PRO A 174 16.70 12.47 -2.86
N ASN A 175 17.99 12.11 -2.83
CA ASN A 175 19.02 12.88 -3.49
C ASN A 175 18.62 13.06 -4.97
N LEU A 176 18.31 14.30 -5.36
CA LEU A 176 17.86 14.65 -6.72
C LEU A 176 19.03 14.79 -7.69
N SER A 177 20.27 14.61 -7.22
CA SER A 177 21.43 14.50 -8.11
C SER A 177 21.21 13.33 -9.08
N PRO A 178 21.60 13.45 -10.36
CA PRO A 178 21.54 12.38 -11.33
C PRO A 178 22.24 11.11 -10.81
N ALA A 179 21.48 10.17 -10.25
CA ALA A 179 22.00 8.86 -9.89
C ALA A 179 22.24 8.05 -11.17
N PRO A 180 23.20 7.10 -11.17
CA PRO A 180 23.29 6.09 -12.21
C PRO A 180 21.92 5.44 -12.42
N LEU A 181 21.53 5.23 -13.67
CA LEU A 181 20.27 4.57 -13.97
C LEU A 181 20.30 3.17 -13.35
N ARG A 182 19.22 2.80 -12.66
CA ARG A 182 19.04 1.49 -12.05
C ARG A 182 17.70 0.91 -12.47
N PRO A 183 17.59 -0.42 -12.61
CA PRO A 183 16.32 -1.08 -12.86
C PRO A 183 15.24 -0.61 -11.86
N MET A 184 14.01 -0.45 -12.35
CA MET A 184 12.88 -0.08 -11.51
C MET A 184 12.51 -1.25 -10.59
N ASP A 185 12.07 -0.99 -9.35
CA ASP A 185 11.65 -2.05 -8.42
C ASP A 185 10.42 -2.79 -8.95
N ALA A 186 10.61 -4.03 -9.43
CA ALA A 186 9.60 -4.82 -10.15
C ALA A 186 8.31 -5.08 -9.35
N ARG A 187 8.30 -4.87 -8.03
CA ARG A 187 7.08 -4.92 -7.22
C ARG A 187 6.02 -3.91 -7.63
N TRP A 188 6.35 -2.90 -8.44
CA TRP A 188 5.35 -2.03 -9.03
C TRP A 188 4.30 -2.83 -9.85
N VAL A 189 4.69 -3.97 -10.43
CA VAL A 189 3.79 -4.89 -11.16
C VAL A 189 2.75 -5.51 -10.22
N SER A 190 3.13 -5.81 -8.98
CA SER A 190 2.24 -6.31 -7.92
C SER A 190 1.68 -5.20 -7.02
N ARG A 191 1.85 -3.92 -7.39
CA ARG A 191 1.50 -2.74 -6.58
C ARG A 191 2.11 -2.74 -5.18
N HIS A 192 3.24 -3.41 -5.00
CA HIS A 192 3.86 -3.65 -3.70
C HIS A 192 2.96 -4.39 -2.71
N TYR A 193 2.01 -5.19 -3.20
CA TYR A 193 1.26 -6.10 -2.35
C TYR A 193 2.22 -7.03 -1.61
N SER A 194 1.99 -7.27 -0.32
CA SER A 194 2.92 -8.04 0.54
C SER A 194 3.08 -9.48 0.07
N GLY A 195 2.03 -10.06 -0.52
CA GLY A 195 2.08 -11.36 -1.17
C GLY A 195 2.71 -11.33 -2.56
N GLY A 196 2.98 -10.17 -3.16
CA GLY A 196 3.58 -10.09 -4.50
C GLY A 196 2.66 -10.52 -5.66
N GLU A 197 1.40 -10.85 -5.40
CA GLU A 197 0.40 -11.25 -6.39
C GLU A 197 0.20 -10.18 -7.47
N VAL A 198 0.07 -10.62 -8.73
CA VAL A 198 -0.16 -9.72 -9.87
C VAL A 198 -1.64 -9.70 -10.24
N LEU A 199 -2.26 -8.52 -10.11
CA LEU A 199 -3.64 -8.28 -10.53
C LEU A 199 -3.62 -7.45 -11.81
N ALA A 200 -3.83 -8.09 -12.97
CA ALA A 200 -3.72 -7.45 -14.28
C ALA A 200 -4.55 -6.15 -14.44
N TYR A 201 -5.70 -6.06 -13.77
CA TYR A 201 -6.57 -4.87 -13.83
C TYR A 201 -6.15 -3.73 -12.91
N GLU A 202 -5.13 -3.93 -12.09
CA GLU A 202 -4.69 -2.94 -11.11
C GLU A 202 -3.26 -2.44 -11.32
N ILE A 203 -2.59 -2.86 -12.39
CA ILE A 203 -1.23 -2.43 -12.73
C ILE A 203 -1.22 -0.90 -12.97
N PHE A 204 -0.11 -0.26 -12.56
CA PHE A 204 0.09 1.20 -12.50
C PHE A 204 -0.42 1.97 -13.74
N ARG A 205 -1.06 3.12 -13.50
CA ARG A 205 -1.67 3.97 -14.54
C ARG A 205 -0.63 4.38 -15.60
N GLY A 206 -0.80 3.88 -16.83
CA GLY A 206 0.07 4.18 -17.97
C GLY A 206 0.31 2.99 -18.90
N TRP A 207 0.23 1.77 -18.36
CA TRP A 207 0.52 0.51 -19.07
C TRP A 207 -0.69 -0.41 -19.16
N THR A 208 -1.89 0.09 -18.89
CA THR A 208 -3.10 -0.73 -18.70
C THR A 208 -3.48 -1.50 -19.96
N ASP A 209 -3.32 -0.92 -21.15
CA ASP A 209 -3.67 -1.58 -22.41
C ASP A 209 -2.60 -2.61 -22.82
N ASP A 210 -1.31 -2.30 -22.65
CA ASP A 210 -0.21 -3.25 -22.89
C ASP A 210 -0.29 -4.43 -21.91
N CYS A 211 -0.60 -4.16 -20.63
CA CYS A 211 -0.83 -5.19 -19.64
C CYS A 211 -2.02 -6.09 -19.99
N ARG A 212 -3.08 -5.56 -20.61
CA ARG A 212 -4.21 -6.38 -21.07
C ARG A 212 -3.83 -7.28 -22.24
N ALA A 213 -2.93 -6.83 -23.11
CA ALA A 213 -2.42 -7.65 -24.20
C ALA A 213 -1.55 -8.80 -23.67
N LEU A 214 -0.67 -8.51 -22.70
CA LEU A 214 0.22 -9.50 -22.08
C LEU A 214 -0.53 -10.45 -21.13
N PHE A 215 -1.58 -9.97 -20.47
CA PHE A 215 -2.39 -10.74 -19.52
C PHE A 215 -3.88 -10.70 -19.92
N PRO A 216 -4.29 -11.49 -20.93
CA PRO A 216 -5.70 -11.52 -21.37
C PRO A 216 -6.64 -12.05 -20.28
N HIS A 217 -6.09 -12.79 -19.31
CA HIS A 217 -6.76 -13.25 -18.11
C HIS A 217 -6.00 -12.78 -16.88
N THR A 218 -6.67 -12.66 -15.73
CA THR A 218 -5.98 -12.33 -14.47
C THR A 218 -4.97 -13.43 -14.14
N PRO A 219 -3.67 -13.12 -14.02
CA PRO A 219 -2.63 -14.10 -13.77
C PRO A 219 -2.61 -14.45 -12.26
N ASN A 220 -3.68 -15.09 -11.78
CA ASN A 220 -3.95 -15.37 -10.36
C ASN A 220 -2.89 -16.24 -9.67
N GLN A 221 -1.96 -16.80 -10.44
CA GLN A 221 -0.90 -17.70 -9.99
C GLN A 221 0.47 -17.03 -10.04
N LEU A 222 0.57 -15.87 -10.68
CA LEU A 222 1.80 -15.12 -10.85
C LEU A 222 2.07 -14.23 -9.65
N SER A 223 3.32 -14.21 -9.22
CA SER A 223 3.79 -13.36 -8.14
C SER A 223 5.21 -12.85 -8.39
N ILE A 224 5.44 -11.61 -7.96
CA ILE A 224 6.72 -10.92 -7.99
C ILE A 224 7.31 -10.99 -6.58
N VAL A 225 8.36 -11.80 -6.43
CA VAL A 225 8.93 -12.16 -5.14
C VAL A 225 10.25 -11.42 -4.89
N THR A 226 10.35 -10.83 -3.71
CA THR A 226 11.52 -10.11 -3.18
C THR A 226 11.79 -10.54 -1.75
N ASN A 227 12.88 -10.07 -1.14
CA ASN A 227 13.19 -10.32 0.26
C ASN A 227 12.14 -9.75 1.24
N ALA A 228 11.32 -8.79 0.78
CA ALA A 228 10.23 -8.21 1.58
C ALA A 228 8.88 -8.92 1.36
N THR A 229 8.81 -9.92 0.47
CA THR A 229 7.57 -10.63 0.16
C THR A 229 7.26 -11.65 1.26
N ASP A 230 6.04 -11.62 1.78
CA ASP A 230 5.56 -12.60 2.74
C ASP A 230 5.13 -13.88 2.02
N LEU A 231 5.93 -14.94 2.19
CA LEU A 231 5.70 -16.25 1.58
C LEU A 231 4.93 -17.21 2.51
N SER A 232 4.51 -16.77 3.71
CA SER A 232 3.85 -17.64 4.69
C SER A 232 2.50 -18.19 4.21
N HIS A 233 1.81 -17.43 3.35
CA HIS A 233 0.52 -17.79 2.77
C HIS A 233 0.62 -18.39 1.36
N PHE A 234 1.84 -18.60 0.84
CA PHE A 234 2.03 -19.13 -0.50
C PHE A 234 1.73 -20.62 -0.58
N ARG A 235 0.97 -21.01 -1.62
CA ARG A 235 0.68 -22.41 -1.95
C ARG A 235 1.95 -23.25 -2.11
N TRP A 236 2.99 -22.64 -2.69
CA TRP A 236 4.34 -23.19 -2.75
C TRP A 236 5.36 -22.07 -2.98
N ALA A 237 6.47 -22.11 -2.25
CA ALA A 237 7.64 -21.30 -2.49
C ALA A 237 8.92 -22.15 -2.37
N PRO A 238 9.84 -22.11 -3.35
CA PRO A 238 11.11 -22.81 -3.25
C PRO A 238 11.93 -22.37 -2.03
N ARG A 239 12.45 -23.34 -1.25
CA ARG A 239 13.32 -23.05 -0.10
C ARG A 239 14.59 -22.27 -0.47
N ALA A 240 15.07 -22.42 -1.70
CA ALA A 240 16.26 -21.73 -2.18
C ALA A 240 16.05 -20.21 -2.32
N LEU A 241 14.80 -19.73 -2.48
CA LEU A 241 14.50 -18.30 -2.57
C LEU A 241 14.93 -17.54 -1.32
N GLY A 242 14.75 -18.12 -0.12
CA GLY A 242 15.16 -17.51 1.14
C GLY A 242 16.67 -17.35 1.32
N LYS A 243 17.49 -17.92 0.41
CA LYS A 243 18.95 -17.77 0.40
C LYS A 243 19.44 -16.70 -0.56
N GLN A 244 18.56 -16.12 -1.38
CA GLN A 244 18.92 -15.18 -2.43
C GLN A 244 18.75 -13.72 -1.98
N GLN A 245 19.47 -12.83 -2.66
CA GLN A 245 19.32 -11.39 -2.51
C GLN A 245 18.36 -10.87 -3.60
N LEU A 246 17.06 -10.92 -3.33
CA LEU A 246 15.99 -10.46 -4.21
C LEU A 246 15.53 -9.06 -3.78
N ASP A 247 16.28 -8.03 -4.16
CA ASP A 247 15.98 -6.65 -3.76
C ASP A 247 14.86 -5.98 -4.59
N GLY A 248 14.34 -6.69 -5.59
CA GLY A 248 13.29 -6.23 -6.50
C GLY A 248 13.80 -5.34 -7.65
N ARG A 249 15.06 -4.89 -7.60
CA ARG A 249 15.65 -4.01 -8.62
C ARG A 249 16.59 -4.83 -9.52
N PRO A 250 17.92 -4.92 -9.31
CA PRO A 250 18.73 -5.79 -10.14
C PRO A 250 18.34 -7.26 -10.06
N THR A 251 17.71 -7.72 -8.98
CA THR A 251 17.33 -9.13 -8.85
C THR A 251 15.92 -9.29 -8.30
N VAL A 252 15.09 -10.06 -9.01
CA VAL A 252 13.71 -10.37 -8.62
C VAL A 252 13.36 -11.80 -9.02
N ALA A 253 12.57 -12.49 -8.20
CA ALA A 253 12.06 -13.80 -8.57
C ALA A 253 10.63 -13.68 -9.13
N LEU A 254 10.40 -14.37 -10.24
CA LEU A 254 9.07 -14.53 -10.83
C LEU A 254 8.59 -15.93 -10.48
N LEU A 255 7.44 -16.01 -9.82
CA LEU A 255 6.87 -17.26 -9.33
C LEU A 255 5.48 -17.42 -9.94
N SER A 256 5.24 -18.53 -10.64
CA SER A 256 3.90 -18.95 -11.07
C SER A 256 3.56 -20.27 -10.39
N ALA A 257 2.56 -20.29 -9.50
CA ALA A 257 2.30 -21.46 -8.67
C ALA A 257 0.82 -21.66 -8.29
N ALA A 258 0.45 -22.94 -8.13
CA ALA A 258 -0.81 -23.41 -7.56
C ALA A 258 -0.54 -24.42 -6.43
N GLU A 259 -1.58 -25.10 -5.94
CA GLU A 259 -1.45 -26.07 -4.82
C GLU A 259 -0.52 -27.25 -5.14
N ASN A 260 -0.50 -27.72 -6.39
CA ASN A 260 0.15 -28.97 -6.78
C ASN A 260 1.23 -28.81 -7.86
N TRP A 261 1.53 -27.57 -8.27
CA TRP A 261 2.55 -27.27 -9.27
C TRP A 261 3.06 -25.84 -9.08
N GLY A 262 4.24 -25.57 -9.62
CA GLY A 262 4.83 -24.24 -9.61
C GLY A 262 6.17 -24.19 -10.30
N ILE A 263 6.47 -23.03 -10.88
CA ILE A 263 7.74 -22.70 -11.53
C ILE A 263 8.21 -21.35 -10.98
N CYS A 264 9.49 -21.28 -10.68
CA CYS A 264 10.14 -20.05 -10.30
C CYS A 264 11.41 -19.84 -11.13
N VAL A 265 11.62 -18.63 -11.59
CA VAL A 265 12.85 -18.20 -12.27
C VAL A 265 13.31 -16.88 -11.65
N THR A 266 14.62 -16.72 -11.50
CA THR A 266 15.21 -15.46 -11.02
C THR A 266 15.62 -14.62 -12.22
N LEU A 267 15.10 -13.40 -12.29
CA LEU A 267 15.43 -12.41 -13.29
C LEU A 267 16.47 -11.45 -12.74
N HIS A 268 17.58 -11.31 -13.45
CA HIS A 268 18.65 -10.37 -13.15
C HIS A 268 18.75 -9.30 -14.23
N ARG A 269 18.94 -8.05 -13.81
CA ARG A 269 18.88 -6.86 -14.67
C ARG A 269 19.95 -5.85 -14.26
N ALA A 270 20.69 -5.31 -15.23
CA ALA A 270 21.61 -4.21 -14.97
C ALA A 270 21.72 -3.28 -16.18
N PHE A 271 21.86 -1.98 -15.92
CA PHE A 271 22.22 -1.04 -16.97
C PHE A 271 23.74 -0.95 -17.09
N GLU A 272 24.25 -1.11 -18.30
CA GLU A 272 25.68 -0.99 -18.63
C GLU A 272 25.91 0.02 -19.74
N GLY A 273 27.13 0.57 -19.76
CA GLY A 273 27.56 1.52 -20.78
C GLY A 273 27.21 2.97 -20.47
N PRO A 274 27.68 3.90 -21.33
CA PRO A 274 27.41 5.32 -21.15
C PRO A 274 25.98 5.66 -21.61
N PRO A 275 25.43 6.82 -21.21
CA PRO A 275 24.06 7.23 -21.56
C PRO A 275 23.73 7.20 -23.06
N GLU A 276 24.70 7.47 -23.93
CA GLU A 276 24.55 7.45 -25.40
C GLU A 276 24.51 6.04 -26.03
N ALA A 277 24.95 5.02 -25.30
CA ALA A 277 25.03 3.63 -25.77
C ALA A 277 24.63 2.66 -24.65
N LEU A 278 23.52 2.99 -23.98
CA LEU A 278 23.05 2.28 -22.80
C LEU A 278 22.54 0.88 -23.20
N ARG A 279 22.93 -0.11 -22.40
CA ARG A 279 22.53 -1.51 -22.57
C ARG A 279 21.82 -2.00 -21.32
N LEU A 280 20.72 -2.72 -21.48
CA LEU A 280 20.08 -3.47 -20.41
C LEU A 280 20.54 -4.92 -20.49
N GLU A 281 21.41 -5.31 -19.59
CA GLU A 281 21.93 -6.67 -19.44
C GLU A 281 20.93 -7.50 -18.63
N VAL A 282 20.47 -8.59 -19.22
CA VAL A 282 19.45 -9.48 -18.66
C VAL A 282 19.99 -10.89 -18.63
N HIS A 283 19.87 -11.57 -17.50
CA HIS A 283 20.10 -13.00 -17.42
C HIS A 283 19.11 -13.64 -16.46
N PHE A 284 18.88 -14.93 -16.66
CA PHE A 284 17.99 -15.73 -15.83
C PHE A 284 18.82 -16.75 -15.06
N SER A 285 18.42 -17.07 -13.85
CA SER A 285 19.05 -18.13 -13.09
C SER A 285 18.02 -18.92 -12.29
N GLU A 286 18.47 -20.05 -11.73
CA GLU A 286 17.77 -20.72 -10.63
C GLU A 286 16.34 -21.09 -11.01
N LEU A 287 16.21 -21.86 -12.09
CA LEU A 287 14.94 -22.48 -12.45
C LEU A 287 14.58 -23.52 -11.38
N LEU A 288 13.55 -23.20 -10.60
CA LEU A 288 13.07 -24.06 -9.52
C LEU A 288 11.68 -24.57 -9.87
N LEU A 289 11.51 -25.88 -9.77
CA LEU A 289 10.25 -26.57 -10.05
C LEU A 289 9.64 -27.11 -8.76
N HIS A 290 8.31 -27.15 -8.72
CA HIS A 290 7.61 -27.82 -7.64
C HIS A 290 8.06 -29.29 -7.53
N ARG A 291 8.23 -29.79 -6.30
CA ARG A 291 8.80 -31.13 -6.00
C ARG A 291 8.15 -32.31 -6.72
N SER A 292 6.89 -32.18 -7.13
CA SER A 292 6.15 -33.22 -7.86
C SER A 292 6.45 -33.23 -9.36
N ARG A 293 7.21 -32.25 -9.87
CA ARG A 293 7.48 -32.06 -11.29
C ARG A 293 8.95 -32.32 -11.60
N LYS A 294 9.18 -32.89 -12.78
CA LYS A 294 10.52 -33.12 -13.35
C LYS A 294 10.78 -32.27 -14.59
N TYR A 295 9.73 -31.65 -15.12
CA TYR A 295 9.74 -30.90 -16.37
C TYR A 295 8.96 -29.60 -16.18
N VAL A 296 9.28 -28.61 -17.02
CA VAL A 296 8.59 -27.33 -17.11
C VAL A 296 7.19 -27.56 -17.67
N ASP A 297 6.19 -26.98 -17.03
CA ASP A 297 4.80 -27.01 -17.49
C ASP A 297 4.55 -25.76 -18.36
N ALA A 298 4.39 -25.98 -19.66
CA ALA A 298 4.30 -24.90 -20.66
C ALA A 298 3.13 -23.94 -20.39
N ILE A 299 2.08 -24.37 -19.68
CA ILE A 299 0.93 -23.52 -19.35
C ILE A 299 1.29 -22.34 -18.43
N THR A 300 2.43 -22.44 -17.74
CA THR A 300 2.86 -21.49 -16.71
C THR A 300 3.82 -20.43 -17.25
N LEU A 301 4.36 -20.68 -18.45
CA LEU A 301 5.38 -19.84 -19.08
C LEU A 301 4.84 -18.52 -19.64
N PRO A 302 3.62 -18.43 -20.22
CA PRO A 302 3.11 -17.19 -20.78
C PRO A 302 3.02 -16.05 -19.75
N ASP A 303 2.49 -16.32 -18.55
CA ASP A 303 2.38 -15.30 -17.50
C ASP A 303 3.77 -14.84 -17.02
N LEU A 304 4.72 -15.77 -16.88
CA LEU A 304 6.11 -15.44 -16.54
C LEU A 304 6.78 -14.61 -17.64
N ALA A 305 6.54 -14.97 -18.91
CA ALA A 305 7.09 -14.27 -20.07
C ALA A 305 6.51 -12.86 -20.19
N GLY A 306 5.18 -12.71 -20.06
CA GLY A 306 4.50 -11.42 -20.06
C GLY A 306 4.99 -10.51 -18.93
N ALA A 307 5.16 -11.05 -17.72
CA ALA A 307 5.70 -10.28 -16.58
C ALA A 307 7.13 -9.83 -16.83
N THR A 308 7.97 -10.72 -17.37
CA THR A 308 9.35 -10.43 -17.74
C THR A 308 9.41 -9.32 -18.79
N ALA A 309 8.68 -9.47 -19.90
CA ALA A 309 8.63 -8.50 -20.98
C ALA A 309 8.17 -7.12 -20.47
N LEU A 310 7.11 -7.09 -19.65
CA LEU A 310 6.61 -5.86 -19.05
C LEU A 310 7.66 -5.17 -18.16
N ILE A 311 8.36 -5.92 -17.31
CA ILE A 311 9.42 -5.37 -16.44
C ILE A 311 10.56 -4.77 -17.28
N LEU A 312 11.00 -5.48 -18.32
CA LEU A 312 12.08 -5.04 -19.21
C LEU A 312 11.66 -3.83 -20.06
N ALA A 313 10.42 -3.81 -20.55
CA ALA A 313 9.87 -2.68 -21.30
C ALA A 313 9.82 -1.40 -20.46
N VAL A 314 9.45 -1.50 -19.18
CA VAL A 314 9.44 -0.34 -18.27
C VAL A 314 10.84 0.17 -17.95
N ASP A 315 11.81 -0.74 -17.75
CA ASP A 315 13.22 -0.35 -17.61
C ASP A 315 13.71 0.39 -18.86
N ALA A 316 13.42 -0.15 -20.04
CA ALA A 316 13.77 0.44 -21.32
C ALA A 316 13.12 1.82 -21.51
N GLU A 317 11.82 1.96 -21.24
CA GLU A 317 11.11 3.24 -21.34
C GLU A 317 11.75 4.30 -20.44
N ARG A 318 12.08 3.95 -19.20
CA ARG A 318 12.70 4.88 -18.26
C ARG A 318 14.10 5.31 -18.70
N ALA A 319 14.87 4.40 -19.29
CA ALA A 319 16.15 4.70 -19.90
C ALA A 319 16.02 5.67 -21.08
N LEU A 320 15.08 5.39 -21.99
CA LEU A 320 14.82 6.23 -23.17
C LEU A 320 14.35 7.62 -22.77
N ARG A 321 13.43 7.73 -21.80
CA ARG A 321 12.99 9.03 -21.25
C ARG A 321 14.18 9.81 -20.68
N ARG A 322 15.10 9.14 -19.98
CA ARG A 322 16.30 9.77 -19.42
C ARG A 322 17.24 10.29 -20.52
N GLN A 323 17.44 9.53 -21.59
CA GLN A 323 18.21 9.99 -22.74
C GLN A 323 17.57 11.24 -23.39
N VAL A 324 16.25 11.25 -23.55
CA VAL A 324 15.50 12.41 -24.08
C VAL A 324 15.65 13.64 -23.20
N GLU A 325 15.55 13.50 -21.87
CA GLU A 325 15.81 14.59 -20.92
C GLU A 325 17.23 15.15 -21.02
N MET A 326 18.20 14.29 -21.37
CA MET A 326 19.59 14.65 -21.59
C MET A 326 19.86 15.11 -23.03
N THR A 327 18.84 15.27 -23.87
CA THR A 327 18.95 15.58 -25.30
C THR A 327 19.86 14.63 -26.09
N LEU A 328 19.92 13.37 -25.66
CA LEU A 328 20.62 12.29 -26.36
C LEU A 328 19.63 11.54 -27.29
N PRO A 329 20.14 10.85 -28.33
CA PRO A 329 19.33 9.92 -29.10
C PRO A 329 18.70 8.85 -28.19
N ALA A 330 17.40 8.63 -28.35
CA ALA A 330 16.67 7.62 -27.61
C ALA A 330 16.92 6.25 -28.23
N GLN A 331 17.88 5.50 -27.69
CA GLN A 331 18.20 4.14 -28.11
C GLN A 331 18.67 3.31 -26.93
N ILE A 332 18.15 2.10 -26.82
CA ILE A 332 18.60 1.10 -25.86
C ILE A 332 18.72 -0.27 -26.53
N THR A 333 19.69 -1.06 -26.11
CA THR A 333 19.79 -2.47 -26.47
C THR A 333 19.52 -3.33 -25.25
N ILE A 334 18.59 -4.27 -25.35
CA ILE A 334 18.35 -5.29 -24.33
C ILE A 334 19.13 -6.54 -24.75
N ARG A 335 20.08 -6.99 -23.91
CA ARG A 335 20.85 -8.21 -24.17
C ARG A 335 20.42 -9.27 -23.18
N ILE A 336 19.83 -10.35 -23.69
CA ILE A 336 19.37 -11.49 -22.88
C ILE A 336 20.38 -12.63 -23.01
N ALA A 337 21.06 -12.97 -21.91
CA ALA A 337 21.92 -14.15 -21.85
C ALA A 337 21.08 -15.42 -21.74
N GLN A 338 21.36 -16.38 -22.62
CA GLN A 338 20.65 -17.67 -22.66
C GLN A 338 21.29 -18.74 -21.74
N SER A 339 22.44 -18.44 -21.13
CA SER A 339 23.44 -19.42 -20.66
C SER A 339 23.04 -20.32 -19.49
N ASP A 340 21.86 -20.16 -18.92
CA ASP A 340 21.49 -20.80 -17.65
C ASP A 340 20.05 -21.35 -17.64
N LEU A 341 19.36 -21.32 -18.78
CA LEU A 341 18.00 -21.86 -18.95
C LEU A 341 18.04 -23.17 -19.75
N PRO A 342 17.21 -24.17 -19.41
CA PRO A 342 17.04 -25.37 -20.24
C PRO A 342 16.46 -25.02 -21.62
N ASP A 343 16.73 -25.86 -22.62
CA ASP A 343 16.27 -25.67 -24.01
C ASP A 343 14.75 -25.40 -24.11
N ASP A 344 13.93 -26.12 -23.33
CA ASP A 344 12.48 -25.91 -23.31
C ASP A 344 12.10 -24.49 -22.85
N MET A 345 12.85 -23.90 -21.92
CA MET A 345 12.62 -22.50 -21.50
C MET A 345 13.17 -21.50 -22.52
N ILE A 346 14.24 -21.83 -23.22
CA ILE A 346 14.73 -20.97 -24.30
C ILE A 346 13.64 -20.89 -25.38
N ASN A 347 13.14 -22.03 -25.84
CA ASN A 347 12.18 -22.09 -26.95
C ASN A 347 10.79 -21.55 -26.59
N TYR A 348 10.28 -21.81 -25.38
CA TYR A 348 8.89 -21.43 -25.04
C TYR A 348 8.76 -20.18 -24.19
N PHE A 349 9.79 -19.81 -23.43
CA PHE A 349 9.74 -18.63 -22.55
C PHE A 349 10.54 -17.47 -23.13
N LEU A 350 11.80 -17.68 -23.54
CA LEU A 350 12.60 -16.57 -24.07
C LEU A 350 12.08 -16.08 -25.43
N GLU A 351 11.67 -16.98 -26.33
CA GLU A 351 11.07 -16.58 -27.60
C GLU A 351 9.81 -15.73 -27.38
N GLU A 352 8.98 -16.09 -26.41
CA GLU A 352 7.77 -15.33 -26.06
C GLU A 352 8.12 -13.96 -25.47
N VAL A 353 9.12 -13.89 -24.57
CA VAL A 353 9.63 -12.61 -24.03
C VAL A 353 10.11 -11.70 -25.16
N ILE A 354 10.89 -12.24 -26.11
CA ILE A 354 11.42 -11.47 -27.24
C ILE A 354 10.27 -11.00 -28.14
N SER A 355 9.34 -11.89 -28.48
CA SER A 355 8.15 -11.58 -29.28
C SER A 355 7.34 -10.43 -28.69
N HIS A 356 7.16 -10.41 -27.37
CA HIS A 356 6.48 -9.31 -26.68
C HIS A 356 7.25 -7.98 -26.68
N LEU A 357 8.58 -8.02 -26.71
CA LEU A 357 9.42 -6.81 -26.72
C LEU A 357 9.57 -6.19 -28.13
N GLU A 358 9.33 -6.98 -29.18
CA GLU A 358 9.42 -6.54 -30.58
C GLU A 358 8.11 -5.94 -31.13
N GLN A 359 6.99 -6.19 -30.46
CA GLN A 359 5.67 -5.60 -30.75
C GLN A 359 5.55 -4.18 -30.21
#